data_AF-A0AAV6B5Z5-F1
#
_entry.id   AF-A0AAV6B5Z5-F1
#
_cell.length_a   1.000
_cell.length_b   1.000
_cell.length_c   1.000
_cell.angle_alpha   90.00
_cell.angle_beta   90.00
_cell.angle_gamma   90.00
#
_symmetry.space_group_name_H-M   'P 1'
#
loop_
_entity.id
_entity.type
_entity.pdbx_description
1 polymer ?
#
loop_
_entity_poly.entity_id
_entity_poly.type
_entity_poly.pdbx_seq_one_letter_code
_entity_poly.pdbx_strand_id
1 'polypeptide(L)'
;MKTKAKRLPTRFDPETHFDVAPVAVVPFRGTRETELERFKDRLLRMALNEVTETEFYAPLRRAANEASATAWMTPFPLLFLPVLFEEKTIAARRQFERARHVRARSRKILAEVL
;
A
#
# COMPACT_ATOMS: atom_id res chain seq x y z
N MET A 1 -25.92 6.95 -66.03
CA MET A 1 -26.05 7.24 -64.58
C MET A 1 -27.52 7.44 -64.20
N LYS A 2 -28.12 6.51 -63.43
CA LYS A 2 -29.31 6.79 -62.60
C LYS A 2 -29.28 5.88 -61.37
N THR A 3 -28.82 6.42 -60.26
CA THR A 3 -28.74 5.72 -58.97
C THR A 3 -30.08 5.83 -58.27
N LYS A 4 -30.84 4.72 -58.17
CA LYS A 4 -32.10 4.69 -57.41
C LYS A 4 -31.77 4.66 -55.92
N ALA A 5 -31.80 5.81 -55.25
CA ALA A 5 -31.65 5.89 -53.81
C ALA A 5 -32.93 5.41 -53.10
N LYS A 6 -32.84 4.27 -52.40
CA LYS A 6 -33.93 3.73 -51.58
C LYS A 6 -33.88 4.43 -50.21
N ARG A 7 -34.90 5.23 -49.89
CA ARG A 7 -35.00 5.90 -48.58
C ARG A 7 -35.46 4.88 -47.52
N LEU A 8 -34.60 4.62 -46.55
CA LEU A 8 -34.94 3.84 -45.36
C LEU A 8 -35.52 4.79 -44.30
N PRO A 9 -36.67 4.48 -43.68
CA PRO A 9 -37.18 5.25 -42.56
C PRO A 9 -36.34 4.90 -41.31
N THR A 10 -35.41 5.77 -40.94
CA THR A 10 -34.67 5.68 -39.67
C THR A 10 -35.53 6.26 -38.55
N ARG A 11 -36.33 5.42 -37.89
CA ARG A 11 -36.91 5.76 -36.59
C ARG A 11 -36.00 5.14 -35.53
N PHE A 12 -35.31 5.98 -34.78
CA PHE A 12 -34.57 5.54 -33.59
C PHE A 12 -35.56 5.49 -32.42
N ASP A 13 -35.62 4.35 -31.73
CA ASP A 13 -36.37 4.22 -30.48
C ASP A 13 -35.68 5.04 -29.37
N PRO A 14 -36.39 5.44 -28.30
CA PRO A 14 -35.78 6.13 -27.15
C PRO A 14 -34.64 5.29 -26.56
N GLU A 15 -33.56 5.95 -26.15
CA GLU A 15 -32.44 5.29 -25.50
C GLU A 15 -32.92 4.58 -24.23
N THR A 16 -32.81 3.25 -24.22
CA THR A 16 -33.04 2.45 -23.03
C THR A 16 -31.88 2.70 -22.05
N HIS A 17 -32.04 3.66 -21.15
CA HIS A 17 -31.11 3.82 -20.02
C HIS A 17 -31.39 2.69 -19.02
N PHE A 18 -30.43 1.80 -18.83
CA PHE A 18 -30.47 0.83 -17.74
C PHE A 18 -30.02 1.55 -16.47
N ASP A 19 -30.96 1.85 -15.57
CA ASP A 19 -30.63 2.25 -14.20
C ASP A 19 -30.10 1.03 -13.44
N VAL A 20 -28.80 0.81 -13.54
CA VAL A 20 -28.11 -0.22 -12.77
C VAL A 20 -27.91 0.35 -11.37
N ALA A 21 -28.85 0.08 -10.45
CA ALA A 21 -28.61 0.28 -9.03
C ALA A 21 -27.36 -0.52 -8.65
N PRO A 22 -26.29 0.11 -8.12
CA PRO A 22 -25.07 -0.61 -7.79
C PRO A 22 -25.35 -1.51 -6.58
N VAL A 23 -25.71 -2.76 -6.83
CA VAL A 23 -25.64 -3.81 -5.83
C VAL A 23 -24.15 -4.08 -5.61
N ALA A 24 -23.60 -3.49 -4.55
CA ALA A 24 -22.20 -3.66 -4.20
C ALA A 24 -21.95 -5.13 -3.79
N VAL A 25 -21.50 -5.95 -4.74
CA VAL A 25 -21.04 -7.32 -4.50
C VAL A 25 -19.73 -7.32 -3.67
N VAL A 26 -19.09 -6.15 -3.52
CA VAL A 26 -17.84 -5.97 -2.76
C VAL A 26 -17.92 -4.66 -1.98
N PRO A 27 -17.50 -4.63 -0.71
CA PRO A 27 -17.43 -3.40 0.09
C PRO A 27 -16.59 -2.33 -0.62
N PHE A 28 -17.13 -1.12 -0.63
CA PHE A 28 -16.57 0.08 -1.25
C PHE A 28 -15.09 0.27 -0.86
N ARG A 29 -14.18 0.11 -1.82
CA ARG A 29 -12.73 0.06 -1.57
C ARG A 29 -12.15 1.35 -0.97
N GLY A 30 -12.77 2.51 -1.23
CA GLY A 30 -12.28 3.80 -0.75
C GLY A 30 -12.38 3.99 0.77
N THR A 31 -13.38 3.42 1.45
CA THR A 31 -13.48 3.54 2.92
C THR A 31 -12.46 2.65 3.62
N ARG A 32 -12.24 1.43 3.10
CA ARG A 32 -11.25 0.49 3.62
C ARG A 32 -9.81 1.01 3.53
N GLU A 33 -9.51 1.77 2.49
CA GLU A 33 -8.20 2.43 2.32
C GLU A 33 -7.93 3.41 3.46
N THR A 34 -8.93 4.22 3.81
CA THR A 34 -8.81 5.18 4.92
C THR A 34 -8.70 4.51 6.30
N GLU A 35 -9.36 3.38 6.52
CA GLU A 35 -9.28 2.64 7.78
C GLU A 35 -7.93 1.94 7.94
N LEU A 36 -7.42 1.30 6.89
CA LEU A 36 -6.13 0.65 6.92
C LEU A 36 -5.00 1.65 7.18
N GLU A 37 -5.04 2.80 6.51
CA GLU A 37 -4.04 3.85 6.70
C GLU A 37 -4.06 4.42 8.12
N ARG A 38 -5.26 4.70 8.67
CA ARG A 38 -5.39 5.13 10.08
C ARG A 38 -4.87 4.08 11.05
N PHE A 39 -5.10 2.79 10.75
CA PHE A 39 -4.63 1.71 11.60
C PHE A 39 -3.11 1.57 11.55
N LYS A 40 -2.52 1.64 10.35
CA LYS A 40 -1.07 1.71 10.14
C LYS A 40 -0.44 2.85 10.91
N ASP A 41 -1.02 4.05 10.83
CA ASP A 41 -0.50 5.23 11.52
C ASP A 41 -0.56 5.10 13.04
N ARG A 42 -1.55 4.38 13.57
CA ARG A 42 -1.65 4.09 15.01
C ARG A 42 -0.55 3.12 15.44
N LEU A 43 -0.38 2.02 14.71
CA LEU A 43 0.67 1.02 14.99
C LEU A 43 2.07 1.64 14.90
N LEU A 44 2.32 2.42 13.85
CA LEU A 44 3.59 3.11 13.65
C LEU A 44 3.87 4.11 14.78
N ARG A 45 2.87 4.87 15.23
CA ARG A 45 3.03 5.79 16.37
C ARG A 45 3.39 5.05 17.66
N MET A 46 2.73 3.93 17.95
CA MET A 46 3.05 3.11 19.12
C MET A 46 4.50 2.62 19.06
N ALA A 47 4.91 2.03 17.94
CA ALA A 47 6.26 1.52 17.78
C ALA A 47 7.34 2.63 17.81
N LEU A 48 7.05 3.81 17.25
CA LEU A 48 7.97 4.95 17.32
C LEU A 48 8.15 5.48 18.75
N ASN A 49 7.13 5.37 19.60
CA ASN A 49 7.23 5.78 21.00
C ASN A 49 8.06 4.79 21.85
N GLU A 50 8.16 3.53 21.42
CA GLU A 50 8.96 2.50 22.09
C GLU A 50 10.44 2.55 21.70
N VAL A 51 10.76 3.06 20.52
CA VAL A 51 12.13 3.12 19.99
C VAL A 51 12.80 4.44 20.36
N THR A 52 13.98 4.36 20.95
CA THR A 52 14.82 5.54 21.26
C THR A 52 15.80 5.91 20.15
N GLU A 53 16.13 4.96 19.28
CA GLU A 53 17.10 5.12 18.18
C GLU A 53 16.47 5.85 16.99
N THR A 54 16.75 7.15 16.87
CA THR A 54 16.22 8.00 15.79
C THR A 54 16.63 7.52 14.40
N GLU A 55 17.81 6.91 14.26
CA GLU A 55 18.27 6.30 13.01
C GLU A 55 17.37 5.14 12.54
N PHE A 56 16.63 4.50 13.46
CA PHE A 56 15.72 3.41 13.15
C PHE A 56 14.31 3.88 12.73
N TYR A 57 13.98 5.16 12.89
CA TYR A 57 12.65 5.68 12.55
C TYR A 57 12.33 5.55 11.06
N ALA A 58 13.30 5.82 10.18
CA ALA A 58 13.10 5.69 8.74
C ALA A 58 12.89 4.22 8.30
N PRO A 59 13.72 3.25 8.74
CA PRO A 59 13.43 1.82 8.57
C PRO A 59 12.05 1.40 9.08
N LEU A 60 11.64 1.87 10.26
CA LEU A 60 10.35 1.51 10.85
C LEU A 60 9.16 2.04 10.05
N ARG A 61 9.24 3.30 9.57
CA ARG A 61 8.24 3.87 8.66
C ARG A 61 8.14 3.06 7.35
N ARG A 62 9.26 2.61 6.82
CA ARG A 62 9.28 1.75 5.63
C ARG A 62 8.61 0.40 5.91
N ALA A 63 8.91 -0.22 7.04
CA ALA A 63 8.29 -1.47 7.47
C ALA A 63 6.75 -1.34 7.57
N ALA A 64 6.24 -0.23 8.12
CA ALA A 64 4.81 0.06 8.17
C ALA A 64 4.17 0.14 6.78
N ASN A 65 4.82 0.82 5.83
CA ASN A 65 4.32 0.93 4.46
C ASN A 65 4.34 -0.42 3.72
N GLU A 66 5.41 -1.20 3.87
CA GLU A 66 5.51 -2.54 3.29
C GLU A 66 4.46 -3.50 3.87
N ALA A 67 4.22 -3.44 5.18
CA ALA A 67 3.18 -4.22 5.84
C ALA A 67 1.79 -3.85 5.32
N SER A 68 1.49 -2.55 5.18
CA SER A 68 0.22 -2.06 4.63
C SER A 68 0.02 -2.50 3.18
N ALA A 69 1.03 -2.34 2.33
CA ALA A 69 0.99 -2.79 0.94
C ALA A 69 0.73 -4.30 0.83
N THR A 70 1.33 -5.11 1.71
CA THR A 70 1.12 -6.55 1.76
C THR A 70 -0.30 -6.88 2.26
N ALA A 71 -0.73 -6.24 3.35
CA ALA A 71 -2.04 -6.46 3.95
C ALA A 71 -3.18 -6.13 2.98
N TRP A 72 -3.01 -5.08 2.16
CA TRP A 72 -3.99 -4.66 1.15
C TRP A 72 -4.32 -5.75 0.12
N MET A 73 -3.40 -6.67 -0.13
CA MET A 73 -3.58 -7.79 -1.05
C MET A 73 -4.30 -8.99 -0.41
N THR A 74 -4.62 -8.91 0.88
CA THR A 74 -5.31 -9.97 1.63
C THR A 74 -6.83 -9.73 1.68
N PRO A 75 -7.65 -10.77 1.92
CA PRO A 75 -9.10 -10.61 2.09
C PRO A 75 -9.51 -9.74 3.29
N PHE A 76 -8.67 -9.69 4.34
CA PHE A 76 -8.95 -8.97 5.59
C PHE A 76 -7.77 -8.08 6.03
N PRO A 77 -7.44 -7.00 5.31
CA PRO A 77 -6.22 -6.22 5.53
C PRO A 77 -6.03 -5.73 6.97
N LEU A 78 -7.13 -5.32 7.63
CA LEU A 78 -7.10 -4.84 9.01
C LEU A 78 -6.69 -5.92 10.02
N LEU A 79 -6.98 -7.21 9.75
CA LEU A 79 -6.60 -8.31 10.64
C LEU A 79 -5.15 -8.72 10.45
N PHE A 80 -4.65 -8.65 9.21
CA PHE A 80 -3.29 -9.06 8.88
C PHE A 80 -2.25 -7.97 9.19
N LEU A 81 -2.65 -6.69 9.12
CA LEU A 81 -1.71 -5.57 9.26
C LEU A 81 -0.86 -5.63 10.53
N PRO A 82 -1.39 -5.91 11.75
CA PRO A 82 -0.57 -5.91 12.97
C PRO A 82 0.54 -6.95 12.92
N VAL A 83 0.21 -8.17 12.50
CA VAL A 83 1.16 -9.28 12.42
C VAL A 83 2.20 -9.01 11.33
N LEU A 84 1.76 -8.57 10.15
CA LEU A 84 2.67 -8.17 9.08
C LEU A 84 3.60 -7.03 9.50
N PHE A 85 3.09 -6.07 10.27
CA PHE A 85 3.90 -4.96 10.76
C PHE A 85 4.97 -5.41 11.76
N GLU A 86 4.63 -6.31 12.67
CA GLU A 86 5.58 -6.93 13.60
C GLU A 86 6.70 -7.67 12.84
N GLU A 87 6.33 -8.55 11.90
CA GLU A 87 7.28 -9.29 11.07
C GLU A 87 8.22 -8.36 10.28
N LYS A 88 7.65 -7.33 9.65
CA LYS A 88 8.42 -6.33 8.89
C LYS A 88 9.32 -5.51 9.79
N THR A 89 8.90 -5.21 11.02
CA THR A 89 9.71 -4.48 12.00
C THR A 89 10.91 -5.32 12.48
N ILE A 90 10.71 -6.61 12.74
CA ILE A 90 11.80 -7.55 13.09
C ILE A 90 12.81 -7.63 11.94
N ALA A 91 12.32 -7.77 10.70
CA ALA A 91 13.19 -7.81 9.52
C ALA A 91 13.98 -6.49 9.34
N ALA A 92 13.30 -5.35 9.50
CA ALA A 92 13.93 -4.03 9.43
C ALA A 92 15.00 -3.85 10.50
N ARG A 93 14.76 -4.31 11.74
CA ARG A 93 15.75 -4.25 12.83
C ARG A 93 17.00 -5.04 12.48
N ARG A 94 16.85 -6.27 12.01
CA ARG A 94 17.99 -7.12 11.59
C ARG A 94 18.81 -6.46 10.49
N GLN A 95 18.14 -5.88 9.48
CA GLN A 95 18.81 -5.18 8.39
C GLN A 95 19.53 -3.92 8.88
N PHE A 96 18.91 -3.16 9.78
CA PHE A 96 19.48 -1.96 10.37
C PHE A 96 20.78 -2.26 11.13
N GLU A 97 20.76 -3.27 12.02
CA GLU A 97 21.96 -3.67 12.76
C GLU A 97 23.07 -4.14 11.81
N ARG A 98 22.72 -4.93 10.79
CA ARG A 98 23.70 -5.37 9.78
C ARG A 98 24.31 -4.19 9.05
N ALA A 99 23.51 -3.22 8.64
CA ALA A 99 24.00 -2.01 7.97
C ALA A 99 24.93 -1.19 8.88
N ARG A 100 24.58 -1.09 10.17
CA ARG A 100 25.41 -0.42 11.19
C ARG A 100 26.77 -1.11 11.34
N HIS A 101 26.79 -2.44 11.45
CA HIS A 101 28.02 -3.22 11.52
C HIS A 101 28.90 -3.05 10.28
N VAL A 102 28.30 -3.12 9.08
CA VAL A 102 29.03 -2.90 7.83
C VAL A 102 29.62 -1.49 7.80
N ARG A 103 28.84 -0.46 8.14
CA ARG A 103 29.31 0.93 8.18
C ARG A 103 30.47 1.13 9.15
N ALA A 104 30.38 0.54 10.34
CA ALA A 104 31.46 0.60 11.33
C ALA A 104 32.74 -0.08 10.83
N ARG A 105 32.62 -1.25 10.19
CA ARG A 105 33.75 -1.96 9.59
C ARG A 105 34.37 -1.16 8.45
N SER A 106 33.56 -0.63 7.54
CA SER A 106 34.06 0.17 6.41
C SER A 106 34.78 1.43 6.86
N ARG A 107 34.32 2.09 7.93
CA ARG A 107 35.01 3.25 8.52
C ARG A 107 36.40 2.91 9.03
N LYS A 108 36.59 1.75 9.67
CA LYS A 108 37.91 1.31 10.14
C LYS A 108 38.87 1.08 8.97
N ILE A 109 38.41 0.36 7.94
CA ILE A 109 39.21 0.10 6.73
C ILE A 109 39.63 1.42 6.06
N LEU A 110 38.72 2.36 5.91
CA LEU A 110 39.04 3.66 5.30
C LEU A 110 40.03 4.47 6.15
N ALA A 111 39.99 4.34 7.47
CA ALA A 111 40.94 5.01 8.37
C ALA A 111 42.32 4.34 8.41
N GLU A 112 42.44 3.05 8.05
CA GLU A 112 43.71 2.33 7.94
C GLU A 112 44.40 2.55 6.57
N VAL A 113 43.64 2.93 5.55
CA VAL A 113 44.12 3.14 4.17
C VAL A 113 44.55 4.58 3.89
N LEU A 114 44.08 5.55 4.68
CA LEU A 114 44.46 6.97 4.60
C LEU A 114 45.60 7.29 5.57
#